data_AF-A0A8C2HLX0-F1
#
_entry.id   AF-A0A8C2HLX0-F1
#
_cell.length_a   1.000
_cell.length_b   1.000
_cell.length_c   1.000
_cell.angle_alpha   90.00
_cell.angle_beta   90.00
_cell.angle_gamma   90.00
#
_symmetry.space_group_name_H-M   'P 1'
#
loop_
_entity.id
_entity.type
_entity.pdbx_description
1 polymer ?
#
loop_
_entity_poly.entity_id
_entity_poly.type
_entity_poly.pdbx_seq_one_letter_code
_entity_poly.pdbx_strand_id
1 'polypeptide(L)'
;MMFLYPVLLEQSGANDLQTLADRLVQKSICASLSKSFPKVTIIGEEELPAEAVEEDLIENGQSNLILQKSCPDQYASLKEEELVVWVDPLDGTKEYTEAARVLYSPVYIQKPEQPYRSPNRTVI
;
A
#
# COMPACT_ATOMS: atom_id res chain seq x y z
N MET A 1 11.30 20.92 4.10
CA MET A 1 9.91 20.91 4.61
C MET A 1 9.62 19.49 5.07
N MET A 2 9.03 19.33 6.25
CA MET A 2 9.03 18.13 7.08
C MET A 2 7.87 17.18 6.70
N PHE A 3 8.15 16.04 6.05
CA PHE A 3 7.20 14.92 5.84
C PHE A 3 7.50 13.78 6.83
N LEU A 4 7.54 14.07 8.14
CA LEU A 4 8.07 13.12 9.14
C LEU A 4 7.01 12.37 9.94
N TYR A 5 5.73 12.49 9.61
CA TYR A 5 4.69 11.68 10.24
C TYR A 5 3.69 11.21 9.18
N PRO A 6 3.27 9.93 9.18
CA PRO A 6 2.10 9.55 8.42
C PRO A 6 0.96 10.46 8.87
N VAL A 7 0.37 11.19 7.93
CA VAL A 7 -0.75 12.08 8.24
C VAL A 7 -1.90 11.17 8.68
N LEU A 8 -2.10 11.10 9.99
CA LEU A 8 -3.22 10.39 10.61
C LEU A 8 -4.48 11.20 10.33
N LEU A 9 -5.48 10.53 9.77
CA LEU A 9 -6.82 11.06 9.60
C LEU A 9 -7.68 10.30 10.60
N GLU A 10 -8.13 10.99 11.65
CA GLU A 10 -8.91 10.37 12.70
C GLU A 10 -10.31 10.01 12.15
N GLN A 11 -10.61 8.70 12.05
CA GLN A 11 -11.99 8.23 11.96
C GLN A 11 -12.53 7.95 13.36
N SER A 12 -13.86 7.81 13.49
CA SER A 12 -14.56 7.95 14.77
C SER A 12 -14.22 6.83 15.78
N GLY A 13 -13.17 7.03 16.56
CA GLY A 13 -12.81 6.16 17.69
C GLY A 13 -11.31 6.20 17.94
N ALA A 14 -10.89 6.27 19.21
CA ALA A 14 -9.47 6.39 19.59
C ALA A 14 -8.56 5.23 19.14
N ASN A 15 -9.12 4.17 18.55
CA ASN A 15 -8.40 2.99 18.07
C ASN A 15 -8.63 2.69 16.57
N ASP A 16 -9.42 3.53 15.87
CA ASP A 16 -9.73 3.33 14.45
C ASP A 16 -8.87 4.31 13.64
N LEU A 17 -7.64 3.86 13.37
CA LEU A 17 -6.63 4.69 12.73
C LEU A 17 -6.70 4.52 11.23
N GLN A 18 -6.68 5.64 10.54
CA GLN A 18 -6.54 5.70 9.10
C GLN A 18 -5.41 6.68 8.78
N THR A 19 -4.60 6.37 7.79
CA THR A 19 -3.57 7.26 7.27
C THR A 19 -3.88 7.69 5.85
N LEU A 20 -3.13 8.68 5.36
CA LEU A 20 -3.12 9.00 3.93
C LEU A 20 -2.72 7.80 3.05
N ALA A 21 -1.91 6.86 3.55
CA ALA A 21 -1.51 5.69 2.79
C ALA A 21 -2.71 4.77 2.52
N ASP A 22 -3.54 4.47 3.52
CA ASP A 22 -4.75 3.65 3.38
C ASP A 22 -5.67 4.24 2.29
N ARG A 23 -5.91 5.56 2.36
CA ARG A 23 -6.74 6.28 1.39
C ARG A 23 -6.17 6.21 -0.04
N LEU A 24 -4.87 6.48 -0.21
CA LEU A 24 -4.24 6.52 -1.54
C LEU A 24 -4.14 5.13 -2.16
N VAL A 25 -3.83 4.11 -1.36
CA VAL A 25 -3.78 2.73 -1.82
C VAL A 25 -5.17 2.25 -2.23
N GLN A 26 -6.21 2.54 -1.45
CA GLN A 26 -7.57 2.20 -1.87
C GLN A 26 -7.98 2.92 -3.16
N LYS A 27 -7.66 4.22 -3.32
CA LYS A 27 -7.90 4.95 -4.57
C LYS A 27 -7.22 4.26 -5.76
N SER A 28 -5.94 3.92 -5.61
CA SER A 28 -5.15 3.24 -6.64
C SER A 28 -5.76 1.90 -7.04
N ILE A 29 -6.01 1.01 -6.06
CA ILE A 29 -6.55 -0.33 -6.29
C ILE A 29 -7.94 -0.25 -6.95
N CYS A 30 -8.86 0.50 -6.36
CA CYS A 30 -10.23 0.60 -6.85
C CYS A 30 -10.27 1.18 -8.26
N ALA A 31 -9.53 2.25 -8.55
CA ALA A 31 -9.54 2.86 -9.87
C ALA A 31 -8.88 2.00 -10.94
N SER A 32 -7.76 1.35 -10.63
CA SER A 32 -7.12 0.38 -11.54
C SER A 32 -8.05 -0.78 -11.87
N LEU A 33 -8.66 -1.39 -10.85
CA LEU A 33 -9.57 -2.50 -11.05
C LEU A 33 -10.83 -2.10 -11.81
N SER A 34 -11.47 -0.97 -11.48
CA SER A 34 -12.64 -0.49 -12.22
C SER A 34 -12.33 -0.11 -13.67
N LYS A 35 -11.10 0.34 -13.97
CA LYS A 35 -10.66 0.62 -15.35
C LYS A 35 -10.51 -0.66 -16.16
N SER A 36 -9.94 -1.72 -15.59
CA SER A 36 -9.73 -3.01 -16.26
C SER A 36 -10.97 -3.92 -16.28
N PHE A 37 -11.79 -3.84 -15.23
CA PHE A 37 -12.96 -4.69 -14.97
C PHE A 37 -14.16 -3.80 -14.57
N PRO A 38 -14.79 -3.12 -15.53
CA PRO A 38 -15.82 -2.11 -15.26
C PRO A 38 -17.15 -2.65 -14.67
N LYS A 39 -17.37 -3.96 -14.66
CA LYS A 39 -18.58 -4.62 -14.16
C LYS A 39 -18.38 -5.27 -12.79
N VAL A 40 -17.15 -5.38 -12.30
CA VAL A 40 -16.87 -6.00 -11.01
C VAL A 40 -17.40 -5.12 -9.89
N THR A 41 -17.97 -5.74 -8.85
CA THR A 41 -18.31 -4.99 -7.63
C THR A 41 -17.06 -4.88 -6.76
N ILE A 42 -16.70 -3.66 -6.36
CA ILE A 42 -15.56 -3.40 -5.47
C ILE A 42 -16.08 -2.75 -4.20
N ILE A 43 -15.71 -3.31 -3.04
CA ILE A 43 -16.05 -2.78 -1.73
C ILE A 43 -14.74 -2.51 -1.00
N GLY A 44 -14.44 -1.23 -0.76
CA GLY A 44 -13.29 -0.82 0.04
C GLY A 44 -13.64 -0.70 1.52
N GLU A 45 -12.64 -0.87 2.37
CA GLU A 45 -12.71 -0.61 3.80
C GLU A 45 -12.96 0.88 4.09
N GLU A 46 -12.25 1.76 3.38
CA GLU A 46 -12.23 3.18 3.71
C GLU A 46 -13.37 3.95 3.06
N GLU A 47 -14.02 4.82 3.85
CA GLU A 47 -15.02 5.75 3.31
C GLU A 47 -14.31 6.93 2.62
N LEU A 48 -14.29 6.89 1.29
CA LEU A 48 -13.64 7.90 0.45
C LEU A 48 -14.66 8.73 -0.33
N PRO A 49 -14.46 10.06 -0.44
CA PRO A 49 -15.27 10.88 -1.32
C PRO A 49 -15.13 10.45 -2.78
N ALA A 50 -16.20 10.63 -3.55
CA ALA A 50 -16.20 10.41 -5.00
C ALA A 50 -15.39 11.52 -5.70
N GLU A 51 -14.08 11.30 -5.80
CA GLU A 51 -13.11 12.19 -6.43
C GLU A 51 -12.47 11.51 -7.64
N ALA A 52 -12.00 12.32 -8.60
CA ALA A 52 -11.18 11.81 -9.68
C ALA A 52 -9.84 11.30 -9.12
N VAL A 53 -9.43 10.10 -9.54
CA VAL A 53 -8.14 9.52 -9.18
C VAL A 53 -7.08 10.03 -10.15
N GLU A 54 -5.93 10.42 -9.61
CA GLU A 54 -4.78 10.87 -10.38
C GLU A 54 -4.23 9.72 -11.25
N GLU A 55 -3.90 10.00 -12.51
CA GLU A 55 -3.40 8.96 -13.45
C GLU A 55 -2.12 8.28 -12.93
N ASP A 56 -1.30 9.00 -12.15
CA ASP A 56 -0.08 8.47 -11.52
C ASP A 56 -0.35 7.36 -10.49
N LEU A 57 -1.59 7.25 -9.99
CA LEU A 57 -2.00 6.17 -9.09
C LEU A 57 -2.58 4.96 -9.83
N ILE A 58 -2.73 5.04 -11.16
CA ILE A 58 -3.33 3.97 -11.96
C ILE A 58 -2.26 3.00 -12.44
N GLU A 59 -2.27 1.79 -11.88
CA GLU A 59 -1.53 0.64 -12.39
C GLU A 59 -2.29 -0.01 -13.55
N ASN A 60 -1.58 -0.31 -14.65
CA ASN A 60 -2.15 -0.93 -15.86
C ASN A 60 -1.49 -2.29 -16.21
N GLY A 61 -0.47 -2.68 -15.45
CA GLY A 61 0.28 -3.91 -15.62
C GLY A 61 -0.44 -5.14 -15.08
N GLN A 62 0.07 -6.30 -15.49
CA GLN A 62 -0.42 -7.61 -15.05
C GLN A 62 0.73 -8.63 -15.05
N SER A 63 0.64 -9.65 -14.20
CA SER A 63 1.68 -10.67 -14.10
C SER A 63 1.49 -11.76 -15.15
N ASN A 64 2.40 -11.80 -16.13
CA ASN A 64 2.44 -12.86 -17.15
C ASN A 64 2.58 -14.27 -16.55
N LEU A 65 3.27 -14.39 -15.39
CA LEU A 65 3.43 -15.68 -14.70
C LEU A 65 2.11 -16.21 -14.14
N ILE A 66 1.17 -15.33 -13.77
CA ILE A 66 -0.15 -15.72 -13.29
C ILE A 66 -1.05 -16.09 -14.47
N LEU A 67 -1.03 -15.32 -15.56
CA LEU A 67 -1.85 -15.57 -16.76
C LEU A 67 -1.53 -16.88 -17.48
N GLN A 68 -0.33 -17.43 -17.28
CA GLN A 68 0.05 -18.74 -17.82
C GLN A 68 -0.53 -19.92 -17.03
N LYS A 69 -1.06 -19.70 -15.82
CA LYS A 69 -1.69 -20.75 -15.02
C LYS A 69 -3.10 -21.03 -15.55
N SER A 70 -3.48 -22.30 -15.62
CA SER A 70 -4.85 -22.68 -15.96
C SER A 70 -5.82 -22.28 -14.84
N CYS A 71 -6.92 -21.63 -15.23
CA CYS A 71 -8.03 -21.38 -14.32
C CYS A 71 -8.72 -22.70 -13.97
N PRO A 72 -9.00 -23.00 -12.69
CA PRO A 72 -9.79 -24.18 -12.32
C PRO A 72 -11.15 -24.21 -13.00
N ASP A 73 -11.56 -25.38 -13.51
CA ASP A 73 -12.77 -25.54 -14.35
C ASP A 73 -14.04 -24.98 -13.69
N GLN A 74 -14.16 -25.11 -12.37
CA GLN A 74 -15.31 -24.60 -11.61
C GLN A 74 -15.46 -23.07 -11.67
N TYR A 75 -14.41 -22.33 -12.05
CA TYR A 75 -14.40 -20.88 -12.16
C TYR A 75 -14.30 -20.39 -13.60
N ALA A 76 -14.13 -21.29 -14.58
CA ALA A 76 -13.85 -20.93 -15.97
C ALA A 76 -14.99 -20.19 -16.69
N SER A 77 -16.21 -20.27 -16.14
CA SER A 77 -17.41 -19.63 -16.71
C SER A 77 -17.91 -18.42 -15.91
N LEU A 78 -17.17 -18.02 -14.86
CA LEU A 78 -17.54 -16.85 -14.05
C LEU A 78 -17.55 -15.59 -14.91
N LYS A 79 -18.61 -14.80 -14.75
CA LYS A 79 -18.70 -13.47 -15.34
C LYS A 79 -18.15 -12.44 -14.38
N GLU A 80 -17.70 -11.32 -14.94
CA GLU A 80 -17.11 -10.24 -14.17
C GLU A 80 -18.11 -9.64 -13.15
N GLU A 81 -19.37 -9.49 -13.54
CA GLU A 81 -20.45 -9.01 -12.65
C GLU A 81 -20.85 -9.98 -11.53
N GLU A 82 -20.36 -11.23 -11.56
CA GLU A 82 -20.58 -12.23 -10.49
C GLU A 82 -19.48 -12.18 -9.42
N LEU A 83 -18.44 -11.37 -9.64
CA LEU A 83 -17.31 -11.22 -8.73
C LEU A 83 -17.48 -9.99 -7.82
N VAL A 84 -17.10 -10.16 -6.56
CA VAL A 84 -16.99 -9.09 -5.57
C VAL A 84 -15.56 -9.07 -5.04
N VAL A 85 -14.90 -7.92 -5.18
CA VAL A 85 -13.56 -7.68 -4.63
C VAL A 85 -13.70 -6.85 -3.36
N TRP A 86 -13.25 -7.41 -2.24
CA TRP A 86 -13.16 -6.70 -0.96
C TRP A 86 -11.73 -6.19 -0.81
N VAL A 87 -11.57 -4.88 -0.62
CA VAL A 87 -10.27 -4.21 -0.55
C VAL A 87 -10.06 -3.71 0.87
N ASP A 88 -9.10 -4.33 1.54
CA ASP A 88 -8.38 -3.75 2.68
C ASP A 88 -7.09 -3.14 2.11
N PRO A 89 -6.96 -1.80 2.08
CA PRO A 89 -5.82 -1.14 1.47
C PRO A 89 -4.55 -1.22 2.31
N LEU A 90 -4.66 -1.44 3.62
CA LEU A 90 -3.54 -1.53 4.54
C LEU A 90 -3.93 -2.28 5.82
N ASP A 91 -3.80 -3.60 5.79
CA ASP A 91 -4.01 -4.42 6.99
C ASP A 91 -2.99 -4.06 8.09
N GLY A 92 -3.49 -3.77 9.30
CA GLY A 92 -2.67 -3.39 10.45
C GLY A 92 -2.19 -1.93 10.43
N THR A 93 -3.05 -0.98 10.07
CA THR A 93 -2.74 0.46 10.04
C THR A 93 -2.12 0.97 11.34
N LYS A 94 -2.58 0.47 12.49
CA LYS A 94 -2.01 0.83 13.79
C LYS A 94 -0.54 0.42 13.89
N GLU A 95 -0.24 -0.85 13.65
CA GLU A 95 1.13 -1.39 13.69
C GLU A 95 2.03 -0.68 12.67
N TYR A 96 1.50 -0.32 11.50
CA TYR A 96 2.19 0.49 10.50
C TYR A 96 2.59 1.86 11.08
N THR A 97 1.68 2.55 11.77
CA THR A 97 1.97 3.85 12.38
C THR A 97 2.96 3.75 13.55
N GLU A 98 2.87 2.69 14.36
CA GLU A 98 3.80 2.44 15.46
C GLU A 98 5.22 2.14 14.95
N ALA A 99 5.35 1.32 13.91
CA ALA A 99 6.62 1.02 13.27
C ALA A 99 7.26 2.28 12.67
N ALA A 100 6.48 3.11 11.97
CA ALA A 100 6.94 4.41 11.47
C ALA A 100 7.46 5.29 12.61
N ARG A 101 6.75 5.36 13.73
CA ARG A 101 7.18 6.13 14.92
C ARG A 101 8.52 5.66 15.48
N VAL A 102 8.77 4.35 15.49
CA VAL A 102 10.05 3.78 15.93
C VAL A 102 11.17 4.16 14.95
N LEU A 103 10.96 3.96 13.64
CA LEU A 103 11.97 4.23 12.61
C LEU A 103 12.37 5.71 12.53
N TYR A 104 11.40 6.61 12.70
CA TYR A 104 11.63 8.06 12.65
C TYR A 104 11.89 8.70 14.02
N SER A 105 12.03 7.89 15.08
CA SER A 105 12.45 8.38 16.38
C SER A 105 13.87 8.97 16.29
N PRO A 106 14.16 10.11 16.96
CA PRO A 106 15.49 10.72 16.98
C PRO A 106 16.61 9.73 17.37
N VAL A 107 16.28 8.69 18.14
CA VAL A 107 17.21 7.63 18.55
C VAL A 107 17.75 6.82 17.35
N TYR A 108 16.93 6.55 16.34
CA TYR A 108 17.31 5.77 15.15
C TYR A 108 17.90 6.63 14.03
N ILE A 109 17.51 7.90 13.95
CA ILE A 109 18.09 8.88 13.00
C ILE A 109 19.56 9.18 13.36
N GLN A 110 19.95 9.01 14.63
CA GLN A 110 21.30 9.32 15.12
C GLN A 110 22.28 8.15 15.22
N LYS A 111 22.04 6.98 14.60
CA LYS A 111 23.08 5.93 14.60
C LYS A 111 24.33 6.45 13.85
N PRO A 112 25.47 6.75 14.53
CA PRO A 112 26.61 7.39 13.88
C PRO A 112 27.42 6.38 13.06
N GLU A 113 28.19 6.92 12.10
CA GLU A 113 29.03 6.25 11.11
C GLU A 113 29.73 4.97 11.59
N GLN A 114 29.81 3.97 10.69
CA GLN A 114 30.77 2.87 10.86
C GLN A 114 32.18 3.45 11.05
N PRO A 115 32.98 2.97 12.01
CA PRO A 115 34.35 3.47 12.17
C PRO A 115 35.13 3.18 10.89
N TYR A 116 35.69 4.23 10.29
CA TYR A 116 36.60 4.15 9.15
C TYR A 116 37.72 3.13 9.46
N ARG A 117 37.72 1.99 8.76
CA ARG A 117 38.87 1.08 8.74
C ARG A 117 39.96 1.73 7.91
N SER A 118 41.03 2.19 8.56
CA SER A 118 42.23 2.58 7.84
C SER A 118 42.76 1.39 7.04
N PRO A 119 43.18 1.58 5.78
CA PRO A 119 43.88 0.52 5.06
C PRO A 119 45.21 0.29 5.76
N ASN A 120 45.44 -0.96 6.20
CA ASN A 120 46.73 -1.38 6.71
C ASN A 120 47.83 -0.97 5.71
N ARG A 121 48.73 -0.08 6.15
CA ARG A 121 50.01 0.14 5.47
C ARG A 121 50.83 -1.13 5.65
N THR A 122 50.82 -1.99 4.64
CA THR A 122 51.93 -2.92 4.43
C THR A 122 53.14 -2.09 4.07
N VAL A 123 54.09 -1.97 4.99
CA VAL A 123 55.46 -1.56 4.69
C VAL A 123 56.36 -2.55 5.41
N ILE A 124 56.84 -3.52 4.61
CA ILE A 124 58.03 -4.38 4.74
C ILE A 124 58.52 -4.76 6.14
#